data_AF-A0A376E8C9-F1
#
_entry.id   AF-A0A376E8C9-F1
#
_cell.length_a   1.000
_cell.length_b   1.000
_cell.length_c   1.000
_cell.angle_alpha   90.00
_cell.angle_beta   90.00
_cell.angle_gamma   90.00
#
_symmetry.space_group_name_H-M   'P 1'
#
loop_
_entity.id
_entity.type
_entity.pdbx_description
1 polymer ?
#
loop_
_entity_poly.entity_id
_entity_poly.type
_entity_poly.pdbx_seq_one_letter_code
_entity_poly.pdbx_strand_id
1 'polypeptide(L)' 'MENNKLVILGPQQKTETYLYDKEKNKQNPEMLSEQYVKKAIANYQSAYYLFKNEGLKQKRIKKGNITTTR' A
#
# COMPACT_ATOMS: atom_id res chain seq x y z
N MET A 1 3.98 -3.91 -1.29
CA MET A 1 4.97 -4.89 -0.80
C MET A 1 5.00 -6.06 -1.77
N GLU A 2 6.17 -6.47 -2.24
CA GLU A 2 6.31 -7.57 -3.21
C GLU A 2 7.51 -8.44 -2.81
N ASN A 3 7.29 -9.74 -2.57
CA ASN A 3 8.35 -10.69 -2.20
C ASN A 3 9.29 -10.15 -1.11
N ASN A 4 8.72 -9.79 0.04
CA ASN A 4 9.42 -9.20 1.20
C ASN A 4 10.04 -7.82 0.97
N LYS A 5 9.93 -7.24 -0.22
CA LYS A 5 10.41 -5.88 -0.51
C LYS A 5 9.40 -4.84 -0.05
N LEU A 6 9.87 -3.93 0.78
CA LEU A 6 9.13 -2.81 1.32
C LEU A 6 9.77 -1.51 0.81
N VAL A 7 8.93 -0.63 0.28
CA VAL A 7 9.31 0.72 -0.16
C VAL A 7 8.41 1.69 0.59
N ILE A 8 9.02 2.64 1.30
CA ILE A 8 8.34 3.71 2.02
C ILE A 8 8.57 5.01 1.27
N LEU A 9 7.49 5.65 0.85
CA LEU A 9 7.49 6.95 0.19
C LEU A 9 7.21 8.04 1.24
N GLY A 10 8.25 8.76 1.63
CA GLY A 10 8.18 9.86 2.58
C GLY A 10 7.93 11.22 1.92
N PRO A 11 7.68 12.26 2.74
CA PRO A 11 7.58 13.63 2.26
C PRO A 11 8.90 14.10 1.63
N GLN A 12 8.82 15.12 0.78
CA GLN A 12 9.98 15.71 0.09
C GLN A 12 10.76 14.71 -0.78
N GLN A 13 10.07 13.72 -1.39
CA GLN A 13 10.66 12.70 -2.25
C GLN A 13 11.67 11.77 -1.56
N LYS A 14 11.67 11.71 -0.22
CA LYS A 14 12.48 10.74 0.52
C LYS A 14 11.93 9.34 0.27
N THR A 15 12.79 8.43 -0.16
CA THR A 15 12.42 7.03 -0.37
C THR A 15 13.32 6.15 0.49
N GLU A 16 12.70 5.27 1.26
CA GLU A 16 13.39 4.29 2.08
C GLU A 16 13.01 2.88 1.62
N THR A 17 13.98 1.98 1.61
CA THR A 17 13.81 0.63 1.08
C THR A 17 14.31 -0.41 2.08
N TYR A 18 13.52 -1.49 2.22
CA TYR A 18 13.75 -2.51 3.22
C TYR A 18 13.40 -3.90 2.68
N LEU A 19 14.02 -4.92 3.28
CA LEU A 19 13.49 -6.27 3.32
C LEU A 19 12.71 -6.45 4.62
N TYR A 20 11.42 -6.77 4.48
CA TYR A 20 10.53 -7.00 5.61
C TYR A 20 10.46 -8.49 5.96
N ASP A 21 10.94 -8.82 7.15
CA ASP A 21 10.78 -10.11 7.79
C ASP A 21 9.42 -10.13 8.50
N LYS A 22 8.46 -10.86 7.91
CA LYS A 22 7.10 -10.98 8.44
C LYS A 22 7.03 -11.78 9.73
N GLU A 23 7.92 -12.75 9.92
CA GLU A 23 7.89 -13.65 11.09
C GLU A 23 8.38 -12.92 12.34
N LYS A 24 9.41 -12.09 12.17
CA LYS A 24 10.00 -11.30 13.26
C LYS A 24 9.41 -9.90 13.35
N ASN A 25 8.56 -9.50 12.40
CA ASN A 25 8.02 -8.16 12.26
C ASN A 25 9.14 -7.09 12.23
N LYS A 26 10.18 -7.33 11.41
CA LYS A 26 11.38 -6.47 11.33
C LYS A 26 11.59 -5.93 9.93
N GLN A 27 12.04 -4.68 9.86
CA GLN A 27 12.46 -4.01 8.63
C GLN A 27 13.99 -3.98 8.60
N ASN A 28 14.59 -4.69 7.65
CA ASN A 28 16.03 -4.68 7.45
C ASN A 28 16.35 -3.71 6.30
N PRO A 29 17.11 -2.63 6.53
CA PRO A 29 17.48 -1.69 5.48
C PRO A 29 18.19 -2.41 4.35
N GLU A 30 17.70 -2.26 3.13
CA GLU A 30 18.26 -2.90 1.95
C GLU A 30 18.07 -1.97 0.76
N MET A 31 19.12 -1.77 -0.03
CA MET A 31 19.01 -0.97 -1.26
C MET A 31 18.31 -1.78 -2.35
N LEU A 32 17.03 -1.50 -2.57
CA LEU A 32 16.27 -2.18 -3.61
C LEU A 32 16.53 -1.54 -4.99
N SER A 33 16.41 -2.34 -6.05
CA SER A 33 16.55 -1.82 -7.42
C SER A 33 15.51 -0.73 -7.71
N GLU A 34 15.90 0.24 -8.54
CA GLU A 34 15.08 1.39 -8.92
C GLU A 34 13.68 1.01 -9.48
N GLN A 35 13.57 -0.16 -10.13
CA GLN A 35 12.30 -0.69 -10.61
C GLN A 35 11.24 -0.80 -9.51
N TYR A 36 11.61 -1.21 -8.30
CA TYR A 36 10.67 -1.35 -7.17
C TYR A 36 10.22 0.01 -6.65
N VAL A 37 11.13 0.99 -6.64
CA VAL A 37 10.82 2.38 -6.27
C VAL A 37 9.86 3.01 -7.28
N LYS A 38 10.16 2.90 -8.58
CA LYS A 38 9.30 3.38 -9.67
C LYS A 38 7.90 2.75 -9.62
N LYS A 39 7.82 1.44 -9.37
CA LYS A 39 6.54 0.73 -9.22
C LYS A 39 5.75 1.23 -7.99
N ALA A 40 6.41 1.46 -6.86
CA ALA A 40 5.76 2.02 -5.67
C ALA A 40 5.19 3.42 -5.92
N ILE A 41 5.98 4.28 -6.57
CA ILE A 41 5.55 5.64 -6.95
C ILE A 41 4.35 5.57 -7.90
N ALA A 42 4.42 4.74 -8.94
CA ALA A 42 3.34 4.58 -9.92
C ALA A 42 2.04 4.10 -9.26
N ASN A 43 2.13 3.12 -8.36
CA ASN A 43 0.97 2.62 -7.61
C ASN A 43 0.37 3.71 -6.72
N TYR A 44 1.19 4.48 -6.00
CA TYR A 44 0.72 5.57 -5.14
C TYR A 44 0.03 6.67 -5.96
N GLN A 45 0.66 7.13 -7.03
CA GLN A 45 0.10 8.14 -7.92
C GLN A 45 -1.21 7.68 -8.57
N SER A 46 -1.27 6.41 -9.00
CA SER A 46 -2.48 5.82 -9.58
C SER A 46 -3.62 5.76 -8.57
N ALA A 47 -3.34 5.33 -7.33
CA ALA A 47 -4.34 5.28 -6.26
C ALA A 47 -4.87 6.68 -5.94
N TYR A 48 -3.99 7.69 -5.85
CA TYR A 48 -4.40 9.08 -5.66
C TYR A 48 -5.23 9.61 -6.82
N TYR A 49 -4.82 9.35 -8.06
CA TYR A 49 -5.57 9.73 -9.25
C TYR A 49 -6.97 9.11 -9.24
N LEU A 50 -7.08 7.81 -8.98
CA LEU A 50 -8.37 7.12 -8.93
C LEU A 50 -9.24 7.66 -7.80
N PHE A 51 -8.67 7.96 -6.63
CA PHE A 51 -9.40 8.57 -5.52
C PHE A 51 -9.94 9.95 -5.90
N LYS A 52 -9.07 10.83 -6.42
CA LYS A 52 -9.41 12.20 -6.81
C LYS A 52 -10.48 12.27 -7.91
N ASN A 53 -10.48 11.31 -8.82
CA ASN A 53 -11.41 11.26 -9.96
C ASN A 53 -12.59 10.30 -9.74
N GLU A 54 -12.89 9.95 -8.48
CA GLU A 54 -14.01 9.05 -8.09
C GLU A 54 -13.97 7.64 -8.73
N GLY A 55 -12.82 7.26 -9.29
CA GLY A 55 -12.56 5.93 -9.86
C GLY A 55 -12.27 4.87 -8.79
N LEU A 56 -11.81 5.29 -7.60
CA LEU A 56 -11.59 4.40 -6.46
C LEU A 56 -12.86 4.34 -5.59
N LYS A 57 -13.78 3.42 -5.92
CA LYS A 57 -15.00 3.22 -5.14
C LYS A 57 -14.82 2.11 -4.11
N GLN A 58 -15.05 2.43 -2.84
CA GLN A 58 -15.17 1.39 -1.82
C GLN A 58 -16.38 0.52 -2.17
N LYS A 59 -16.16 -0.78 -2.35
CA LYS A 59 -17.25 -1.74 -2.58
C LYS A 59 -18.19 -1.65 -1.37
N ARG A 60 -19.41 -1.11 -1.57
CA ARG A 60 -20.45 -1.14 -0.54
C ARG A 60 -20.78 -2.60 -0.27
N ILE A 61 -20.36 -3.13 0.86
CA ILE A 61 -20.90 -4.38 1.38
C ILE A 61 -22.37 -4.08 1.68
N LYS A 62 -23.30 -4.69 0.93
CA LYS A 62 -24.72 -4.65 1.31
C LYS A 62 -24.81 -5.33 2.68
N LYS A 63 -25.18 -4.58 3.74
CA LYS A 63 -25.57 -5.17 5.02
C LYS A 63 -26.79 -6.06 4.77
N GLY A 64 -26.55 -7.34 4.54
CA GLY A 64 -27.59 -8.36 4.60
C GLY A 64 -28.00 -8.55 6.06
N ASN A 65 -29.24 -8.18 6.35
CA ASN A 65 -30.10 -8.64 7.45
C ASN A 65 -29.40 -9.20 8.71
N ILE A 66 -29.10 -8.32 9.67
CA ILE A 66 -28.99 -8.72 11.08
C ILE A 66 -30.32 -8.38 11.77
N THR A 67 -31.20 -9.36 11.93
CA THR A 67 -32.35 -9.27 12.82
C THR A 67 -31.86 -9.41 14.25
N THR A 68 -31.72 -8.29 14.95
CA THR A 68 -31.56 -8.28 16.41
C THR A 68 -32.95 -8.40 17.03
N THR A 69 -33.30 -9.59 17.53
CA THR A 69 -34.42 -9.76 18.46
C THR A 69 -34.02 -9.12 19.79
N ARG A 70 -34.89 -8.25 20.32
CA ARG A 70 -34.76 -7.58 21.62
C ARG A 70 -34.95 -8.55 22.78
#